data_AF-A0A941J2E4-F1
#
_entry.id   AF-A0A941J2E4-F1
#
_cell.length_a   1.000
_cell.length_b   1.000
_cell.length_c   1.000
_cell.angle_alpha   90.00
_cell.angle_beta   90.00
_cell.angle_gamma   90.00
#
_symmetry.space_group_name_H-M   'P 1'
#
loop_
_entity.id
_entity.type
_entity.pdbx_description
1 polymer ?
#
loop_
_entity_poly.entity_id
_entity_poly.type
_entity_poly.pdbx_seq_one_letter_code
_entity_poly.pdbx_strand_id
1 'polypeptide(L)'
;MTVDIDFTAFFDTTPSPYLVLDADLVIRYVNPEYLQTTGRARNELIGKFFFDALPRGPGTPEDAQQNVEASLRRVLETGKPDTLVLQRYDIPVPGRPGRFEERWWSKIHTPLPGPDGTVRWIVQRAEDVTAFFHSGRARQLTEEFTEREKGLAAELYARTSELHRLNQELLQAHARERQVAVTLQEAMLSAPDLDRHDNIAVRYLPATTSLNVCGDWYDVVDLPPDRYSAAVGDVVGHGLHAAAVMGMLRSALSAAIRATPSPAQALEVLGLYARSVDGAMAATAVKVLIDTRSRLIIYSNAGHPPPVLLHQGGTYDLMDKATDPPLGTREHHVPRPQAGLAYSPGDTLVLYTDGLIERHDEDIDVGLARLTTALVEAHGLPPDLLADALLVRLDVTGGAPDDVALVVIRL
;
A
#
# COMPACT_ATOMS: atom_id res chain seq x y z
N MET A 1 -19.24 43.17 13.32
CA MET A 1 -19.01 42.43 14.57
C MET A 1 -18.03 41.33 14.22
N THR A 2 -16.78 41.46 14.66
CA THR A 2 -15.83 40.34 14.64
C THR A 2 -16.38 39.25 15.54
N VAL A 3 -16.45 38.02 15.04
CA VAL A 3 -16.75 36.83 15.84
C VAL A 3 -15.77 36.82 17.02
N ASP A 4 -16.22 36.36 18.20
CA ASP A 4 -15.37 36.20 19.38
C ASP A 4 -14.38 35.06 19.12
N ILE A 5 -13.29 35.37 18.44
CA ILE A 5 -12.23 34.43 18.08
C ILE A 5 -11.24 34.39 19.24
N ASP A 6 -11.06 33.21 19.83
CA ASP A 6 -9.98 32.96 20.77
C ASP A 6 -8.65 32.96 20.02
N PHE A 7 -7.97 34.11 20.03
CA PHE A 7 -6.68 34.27 19.37
C PHE A 7 -5.57 33.42 20.01
N THR A 8 -5.70 33.03 21.27
CA THR A 8 -4.71 32.14 21.91
C THR A 8 -4.85 30.73 21.36
N ALA A 9 -6.07 30.19 21.30
CA ALA A 9 -6.34 28.91 20.66
C ALA A 9 -5.94 28.93 19.17
N PHE A 10 -6.21 30.04 18.47
CA PHE A 10 -5.77 30.21 17.09
C PHE A 10 -4.24 30.07 16.97
N PHE A 11 -3.45 30.87 17.70
CA PHE A 11 -1.99 30.80 17.63
C PHE A 11 -1.44 29.45 18.10
N ASP A 12 -2.04 28.82 19.12
CA ASP A 12 -1.62 27.52 19.63
C ASP A 12 -1.77 26.39 18.59
N THR A 13 -2.71 26.52 17.64
CA THR A 13 -2.91 25.53 16.56
C THR A 13 -2.11 25.82 15.28
N THR A 14 -1.44 26.97 15.19
CA THR A 14 -0.66 27.31 13.99
C THR A 14 0.63 26.47 13.88
N PRO A 15 0.95 25.90 12.71
CA PRO A 15 2.11 25.01 12.50
C PRO A 15 3.42 25.77 12.25
N SER A 16 3.46 27.07 12.57
CA SER A 16 4.65 27.90 12.41
C SER A 16 5.08 28.43 13.77
N PRO A 17 6.39 28.52 14.06
CA PRO A 17 6.88 29.01 15.33
C PRO A 17 6.65 30.52 15.44
N TYR A 18 5.76 30.91 16.37
CA TYR A 18 5.41 32.30 16.65
C TYR A 18 5.79 32.72 18.06
N LEU A 19 6.25 33.96 18.15
CA LEU A 19 6.51 34.68 19.39
C LEU A 19 5.95 36.10 19.27
N VAL A 20 5.40 36.64 20.36
CA VAL A 20 4.88 38.01 20.43
C VAL A 20 5.66 38.80 21.46
N LEU A 21 6.14 39.97 21.04
CA LEU A 21 6.87 40.94 21.87
C LEU A 21 6.03 42.19 22.09
N ASP A 22 6.22 42.88 23.21
CA ASP A 22 5.80 44.28 23.36
C ASP A 22 6.85 45.27 22.86
N ALA A 23 6.55 46.57 22.95
CA ALA A 23 7.45 47.65 22.55
C ALA A 23 8.77 47.70 23.33
N ASP A 24 8.82 47.12 24.54
CA ASP A 24 10.03 47.00 25.36
C ASP A 24 10.81 45.71 25.06
N LEU A 25 10.40 44.96 24.02
CA LEU A 25 10.95 43.67 23.60
C LEU A 25 10.87 42.59 24.68
N VAL A 26 9.85 42.66 25.54
CA VAL A 26 9.52 41.60 26.49
C VAL A 26 8.62 40.56 25.79
N ILE A 27 8.93 39.28 25.96
CA ILE A 27 8.16 38.18 25.38
C ILE A 27 6.84 38.03 26.12
N ARG A 28 5.73 38.12 25.40
CA ARG A 28 4.38 38.12 25.98
C ARG A 28 3.60 36.87 25.63
N TYR A 29 3.91 36.26 24.49
CA TYR A 29 3.32 34.99 24.07
C TYR A 29 4.30 34.19 23.19
N VAL A 30 4.20 32.86 23.27
CA VAL A 30 4.87 31.90 22.39
C VAL A 30 3.91 30.74 22.15
N ASN A 31 3.85 30.23 20.92
CA ASN A 31 3.03 29.07 20.60
C ASN A 31 3.78 27.75 20.83
N PRO A 32 3.09 26.59 20.86
CA PRO A 32 3.71 25.29 21.08
C PRO A 32 4.82 24.97 20.06
N GLU A 33 4.62 25.31 18.79
CA GLU A 33 5.62 25.09 17.74
C GLU A 33 6.94 25.81 18.05
N TYR A 34 6.89 27.08 18.47
CA TYR A 34 8.09 27.84 18.86
C TYR A 34 8.88 27.16 19.98
N LEU A 35 8.18 26.60 20.97
CA LEU A 35 8.80 25.86 22.08
C LEU A 35 9.49 24.59 21.59
N GLN A 36 8.84 23.85 20.68
CA GLN A 36 9.38 22.64 20.08
C GLN A 36 10.61 22.93 19.21
N THR A 37 10.53 23.91 18.30
CA THR A 37 11.65 24.26 17.40
C THR A 37 12.87 24.75 18.17
N THR A 38 12.68 25.51 19.26
CA THR A 38 13.78 26.06 20.06
C THR A 38 14.22 25.15 21.21
N GLY A 39 13.47 24.09 21.52
CA GLY A 39 13.73 23.18 22.64
C GLY A 39 13.59 23.85 24.02
N ARG A 40 12.77 24.91 24.13
CA ARG A 40 12.62 25.74 25.34
C ARG A 40 11.31 25.48 26.07
N ALA A 41 11.29 25.74 27.38
CA ALA A 41 10.06 25.72 28.15
C ALA A 41 9.39 27.10 28.20
N ARG A 42 8.06 27.13 28.25
CA ARG A 42 7.26 28.38 28.24
C ARG A 42 7.66 29.36 29.35
N ASN A 43 7.93 28.85 30.56
CA ASN A 43 8.36 29.63 31.72
C ASN A 43 9.78 30.21 31.59
N GLU A 44 10.58 29.71 30.65
CA GLU A 44 11.91 30.25 30.38
C GLU A 44 11.84 31.49 29.50
N LEU A 45 10.74 31.71 28.76
CA LEU A 45 10.61 32.75 27.74
C LEU A 45 9.65 33.88 28.18
N ILE A 46 8.45 33.53 28.63
CA ILE A 46 7.39 34.52 28.90
C ILE A 46 7.79 35.47 30.04
N GLY A 47 7.58 36.77 29.81
CA GLY A 47 7.86 37.85 30.77
C GLY A 47 9.32 38.30 30.82
N LYS A 48 10.20 37.69 30.03
CA LYS A 48 11.61 38.06 29.96
C LYS A 48 11.91 38.92 28.73
N PHE A 49 12.95 39.73 28.85
CA PHE A 49 13.52 40.44 27.71
C PHE A 49 14.06 39.44 26.69
N PHE A 50 13.81 39.69 25.39
CA PHE A 50 14.09 38.74 24.32
C PHE A 50 15.52 38.17 24.34
N PHE A 51 16.52 39.03 24.52
CA PHE A 51 17.93 38.63 24.51
C PHE A 51 18.41 37.96 25.81
N ASP A 52 17.69 38.14 26.92
CA ASP A 52 17.95 37.41 28.17
C ASP A 52 17.35 36.00 28.11
N ALA A 53 16.18 35.86 27.48
CA ALA A 53 15.51 34.59 27.27
C ALA A 53 16.24 33.70 26.25
N LEU A 54 16.83 34.32 25.23
CA LEU A 54 17.55 33.66 24.14
C LEU A 54 18.98 34.21 24.05
N PRO A 55 19.86 33.91 25.01
CA PRO A 55 21.22 34.42 25.02
C PRO A 55 22.03 33.87 23.84
N ARG A 56 22.99 34.67 23.36
CA ARG A 56 23.90 34.30 22.27
C ARG A 56 24.72 33.05 22.63
N GLY A 57 24.70 32.06 21.73
CA GLY A 57 25.58 30.89 21.85
C GLY A 57 27.04 31.21 21.48
N PRO A 58 28.03 30.44 21.98
CA PRO A 58 29.46 30.70 21.74
C PRO A 58 29.87 30.63 20.27
N GLY A 59 29.11 29.92 19.41
CA GLY A 59 29.35 29.84 17.96
C GLY A 59 28.56 30.86 17.13
N THR A 60 27.73 31.70 17.76
CA THR A 60 26.90 32.69 17.06
C THR A 60 27.71 33.93 16.70
N PRO A 61 27.62 34.48 15.47
CA PRO A 61 28.35 35.69 15.06
C PRO A 61 28.16 36.88 16.02
N GLU A 62 29.16 37.75 16.14
CA GLU A 62 29.11 38.90 17.07
C GLU A 62 27.99 39.89 16.73
N ASP A 63 27.71 40.07 15.44
CA ASP A 63 26.68 40.96 14.91
C ASP A 63 25.28 40.33 14.94
N ALA A 64 25.14 39.02 15.17
CA ALA A 64 23.86 38.32 15.07
C ALA A 64 22.78 38.88 16.02
N GLN A 65 23.17 39.20 17.25
CA GLN A 65 22.26 39.80 18.23
C GLN A 65 21.89 41.22 17.81
N GLN A 66 22.86 42.00 17.33
CA GLN A 66 22.67 43.38 16.87
C GLN A 66 21.75 43.44 15.65
N ASN A 67 21.88 42.49 14.72
CA ASN A 67 21.04 42.40 13.53
C ASN A 67 19.57 42.14 13.89
N VAL A 68 19.33 41.22 14.84
CA VAL A 68 17.98 40.95 15.37
C VAL A 68 17.42 42.15 16.10
N GLU A 69 18.21 42.80 16.94
CA GLU A 69 17.78 44.00 17.67
C GLU A 69 17.45 45.16 16.74
N ALA A 70 18.33 45.43 15.77
CA ALA A 70 18.13 46.48 14.77
C ALA A 70 16.83 46.25 13.97
N SER A 71 16.53 45.00 13.62
CA SER A 71 15.29 44.65 12.93
C SER A 71 14.06 44.93 13.80
N LEU A 72 14.04 44.47 15.05
CA LEU A 72 12.95 44.72 15.97
C LEU A 72 12.72 46.23 16.20
N ARG A 73 13.80 47.00 16.38
CA ARG A 73 13.72 48.46 16.53
C ARG A 73 13.22 49.15 15.27
N ARG A 74 13.68 48.76 14.08
CA ARG A 74 13.16 49.28 12.80
C ARG A 74 11.66 49.05 12.67
N VAL A 75 11.14 47.89 13.08
CA VAL A 75 9.70 47.61 13.06
C VAL A 75 8.93 48.57 13.97
N LEU A 76 9.42 48.82 15.19
CA LEU A 76 8.82 49.76 16.13
C LEU A 76 8.83 51.20 15.60
N GLU A 77 9.95 51.62 15.00
CA GLU A 77 10.14 52.98 14.48
C GLU A 77 9.33 53.25 13.20
N THR A 78 9.32 52.30 12.27
CA THR A 78 8.76 52.50 10.93
C THR A 78 7.31 52.06 10.81
N GLY A 79 6.84 51.20 11.72
CA GLY A 79 5.53 50.54 11.59
C GLY A 79 5.42 49.61 10.38
N LYS A 80 6.54 49.21 9.76
CA LYS A 80 6.57 48.30 8.61
C LYS A 80 7.18 46.94 9.01
N PRO A 81 6.75 45.83 8.39
CA PRO A 81 7.40 44.54 8.59
C PRO A 81 8.88 44.57 8.18
N ASP A 82 9.71 43.82 8.90
CA ASP A 82 11.13 43.63 8.57
C ASP A 82 11.49 42.14 8.56
N THR A 83 12.32 41.73 7.62
CA THR A 83 12.69 40.32 7.40
C THR A 83 14.20 40.16 7.58
N LEU A 84 14.60 39.21 8.40
CA LEU A 84 15.99 38.76 8.55
C LEU A 84 16.12 37.35 8.00
N VAL A 85 17.08 37.12 7.11
CA VAL A 85 17.25 35.82 6.47
C VAL A 85 18.65 35.29 6.67
N LEU A 86 18.77 33.97 6.80
CA LEU A 86 20.04 33.29 7.06
C LEU A 86 20.77 33.89 8.28
N GLN A 87 20.02 34.17 9.35
CA GLN A 87 20.62 34.61 10.59
C GLN A 87 21.08 33.40 11.39
N ARG A 88 22.38 33.16 11.46
CA ARG A 88 22.92 32.17 12.39
C ARG A 88 22.63 32.62 13.82
N TYR A 89 21.96 31.76 14.58
CA TYR A 89 21.69 31.95 16.00
C TYR A 89 21.57 30.58 16.66
N ASP A 90 22.65 30.15 17.31
CA ASP A 90 22.75 28.80 17.83
C ASP A 90 21.79 28.62 19.03
N ILE A 91 21.14 27.46 19.13
CA ILE A 91 20.23 27.13 20.25
C ILE A 91 20.89 26.12 21.19
N PRO A 92 20.64 26.19 22.51
CA PRO A 92 21.18 25.20 23.42
C PRO A 92 20.54 23.82 23.20
N VAL A 93 21.32 22.77 23.41
CA VAL A 93 20.87 21.39 23.29
C VAL A 93 20.11 21.01 24.58
N PRO A 94 18.83 20.60 24.48
CA PRO A 94 18.06 20.16 25.64
C PRO A 94 18.79 19.05 26.44
N GLY A 95 18.81 19.18 27.77
CA GLY A 95 19.45 18.20 28.66
C GLY A 95 20.99 18.20 28.66
N ARG A 96 21.66 19.10 27.92
CA ARG A 96 23.13 19.23 27.89
C ARG A 96 23.56 20.68 28.13
N PRO A 97 23.68 21.11 29.41
CA PRO A 97 24.08 22.48 29.75
C PRO A 97 25.40 22.88 29.08
N GLY A 98 25.45 24.07 28.50
CA GLY A 98 26.64 24.62 27.83
C GLY A 98 26.90 24.12 26.41
N ARG A 99 26.13 23.14 25.90
CA ARG A 99 26.20 22.71 24.50
C ARG A 99 25.19 23.46 23.65
N PHE A 100 25.64 23.97 22.52
CA PHE A 100 24.80 24.63 21.51
C PHE A 100 24.84 23.85 20.19
N GLU A 101 23.75 23.93 19.44
CA GLU A 101 23.63 23.42 18.09
C GLU A 101 23.55 24.59 17.11
N GLU A 102 24.31 24.50 16.02
CA GLU A 102 24.27 25.49 14.95
C GLU A 102 22.87 25.52 14.33
N ARG A 103 22.27 26.71 14.30
CA ARG A 103 20.97 26.93 13.64
C ARG A 103 21.00 28.20 12.82
N TRP A 104 20.37 28.16 11.65
CA TRP A 104 20.15 29.29 10.77
C TRP A 104 18.67 29.61 10.71
N TRP A 105 18.32 30.89 10.87
CA TRP A 105 16.94 31.32 11.00
C TRP A 105 16.53 32.29 9.90
N SER A 106 15.31 32.15 9.40
CA SER A 106 14.59 33.20 8.68
C SER A 106 13.49 33.75 9.60
N LYS A 107 13.58 35.03 9.93
CA LYS A 107 12.68 35.72 10.86
C LYS A 107 11.91 36.81 10.14
N ILE A 108 10.61 36.88 10.39
CA ILE A 108 9.77 37.99 9.96
C ILE A 108 9.21 38.67 11.20
N HIS A 109 9.48 39.95 11.36
CA HIS A 109 8.94 40.80 12.41
C HIS A 109 7.79 41.63 11.83
N THR A 110 6.57 41.39 12.31
CA THR A 110 5.37 42.07 11.83
C THR A 110 4.82 43.00 12.92
N PRO A 111 4.67 44.31 12.66
CA PRO A 111 4.13 45.24 13.64
C PRO A 111 2.62 45.03 13.79
N LEU A 112 2.14 45.07 15.03
CA LEU A 112 0.73 45.11 15.36
C LEU A 112 0.43 46.46 16.05
N PRO A 113 -0.19 47.41 15.33
CA PRO A 113 -0.48 48.72 15.87
C PRO A 113 -1.59 48.69 16.93
N GLY A 114 -1.47 49.58 17.91
CA GLY A 114 -2.53 49.90 18.86
C GLY A 114 -3.59 50.85 18.28
N PRO A 115 -4.64 51.18 19.06
CA PRO A 115 -5.70 52.09 18.63
C PRO A 115 -5.23 53.51 18.25
N ASP A 116 -4.06 53.91 18.75
CA ASP A 116 -3.40 55.19 18.51
C ASP A 116 -2.47 55.17 17.28
N GLY A 117 -2.38 54.04 16.58
CA GLY A 117 -1.52 53.85 15.41
C GLY A 117 -0.05 53.60 15.73
N THR A 118 0.34 53.58 17.02
CA THR A 118 1.71 53.23 17.44
C THR A 118 1.87 51.71 17.48
N VAL A 119 3.07 51.19 17.18
CA VAL A 119 3.31 49.74 17.24
C VAL A 119 3.30 49.30 18.70
N ARG A 120 2.27 48.52 19.08
CA ARG A 120 2.12 48.01 20.46
C ARG A 120 2.76 46.65 20.64
N TRP A 121 2.70 45.81 19.61
CA TRP A 121 3.26 44.47 19.63
C TRP A 121 4.03 44.16 18.35
N ILE A 122 4.96 43.22 18.43
CA ILE A 122 5.64 42.63 17.28
C ILE A 122 5.33 41.13 17.27
N VAL A 123 4.77 40.63 16.17
CA VAL A 123 4.65 39.20 15.91
C VAL A 123 5.91 38.75 15.16
N GLN A 124 6.71 37.89 15.79
CA GLN A 124 7.85 37.24 15.17
C GLN A 124 7.45 35.84 14.70
N ARG A 125 7.65 35.56 13.41
CA ARG A 125 7.70 34.20 12.85
C ARG A 125 9.16 33.82 12.67
N ALA A 126 9.61 32.66 13.14
CA ALA A 126 11.03 32.28 13.10
C ALA A 126 11.25 30.86 12.53
N GLU A 127 11.45 30.73 11.23
CA GLU A 127 11.67 29.44 10.57
C GLU A 127 13.12 28.99 10.65
N ASP A 128 13.33 27.72 10.96
CA ASP A 128 14.64 27.08 10.91
C ASP A 128 14.99 26.68 9.48
N VAL A 129 16.04 27.29 8.94
CA VAL A 129 16.52 27.13 7.57
C VAL A 129 17.95 26.57 7.55
N THR A 130 18.36 25.88 8.62
CA THR A 130 19.69 25.25 8.75
C THR A 130 19.98 24.28 7.61
N ALA A 131 19.02 23.42 7.26
CA ALA A 131 19.15 22.48 6.15
C ALA A 131 19.33 23.20 4.80
N PHE A 132 18.60 24.31 4.59
CA PHE A 132 18.73 25.13 3.40
C PHE A 132 20.12 25.75 3.28
N PHE A 133 20.65 26.28 4.38
CA PHE A 133 22.01 26.82 4.41
C PHE A 133 23.06 25.77 4.03
N HIS A 134 22.99 24.59 4.64
CA HIS A 134 23.92 23.49 4.35
C HIS A 134 23.78 22.89 2.95
N SER A 135 22.63 23.06 2.27
CA SER A 135 22.43 22.59 0.89
C SER A 135 23.33 23.29 -0.15
N GLY A 136 24.03 24.37 0.24
CA GLY A 136 24.89 25.15 -0.65
C GLY A 136 24.13 26.14 -1.55
N ARG A 137 22.80 26.01 -1.69
CA ARG A 137 21.94 26.94 -2.44
C ARG A 137 21.88 28.34 -1.81
N ALA A 138 22.04 28.43 -0.49
CA ALA A 138 22.13 29.71 0.22
C ALA A 138 23.31 30.57 -0.27
N ARG A 139 24.45 29.95 -0.66
CA ARG A 139 25.61 30.66 -1.24
C ARG A 139 25.38 31.19 -2.65
N GLN A 140 24.38 30.68 -3.37
CA GLN A 140 24.02 31.17 -4.71
C GLN A 140 23.07 32.38 -4.64
N LEU A 141 22.39 32.58 -3.53
CA LEU A 141 21.41 33.65 -3.34
C LEU A 141 22.02 34.93 -2.75
N THR A 142 23.29 34.92 -2.38
CA THR A 142 23.93 36.00 -1.61
C THR A 142 24.25 37.28 -2.40
N GLU A 143 24.29 37.25 -3.73
CA GLU A 143 24.76 38.39 -4.54
C GLU A 143 23.67 39.12 -5.36
N GLU A 144 22.54 38.49 -5.67
CA GLU A 144 21.52 39.07 -6.57
C GLU A 144 20.13 39.29 -5.95
N PHE A 145 19.82 38.70 -4.80
CA PHE A 145 18.45 38.68 -4.25
C PHE A 145 18.28 39.61 -3.04
N THR A 146 17.11 40.24 -2.93
CA THR A 146 16.71 41.00 -1.74
C THR A 146 16.48 40.07 -0.54
N GLU A 147 16.60 40.60 0.69
CA GLU A 147 16.33 39.83 1.92
C GLU A 147 14.93 39.19 1.91
N ARG A 148 13.93 39.85 1.32
CA ARG A 148 12.58 39.29 1.18
C ARG A 148 12.55 38.05 0.28
N GLU A 149 13.25 38.07 -0.85
CA GLU A 149 13.32 36.96 -1.79
C GLU A 149 14.10 35.77 -1.21
N LYS A 150 15.19 36.04 -0.47
CA LYS A 150 15.91 35.01 0.28
C LYS A 150 15.00 34.32 1.30
N GLY A 151 14.13 35.08 1.96
CA GLY A 151 13.21 34.55 2.99
C GLY A 151 12.17 33.62 2.39
N LEU A 152 11.58 34.03 1.26
CA LEU A 152 10.66 33.19 0.49
C LEU A 152 11.35 31.92 -0.04
N ALA A 153 12.57 32.03 -0.55
CA ALA A 153 13.34 30.89 -1.04
C ALA A 153 13.63 29.87 0.07
N ALA A 154 13.91 30.34 1.29
CA ALA A 154 14.16 29.49 2.44
C ALA A 154 12.87 28.80 2.94
N GLU A 155 11.74 29.52 3.00
CA GLU A 155 10.42 28.97 3.34
C GLU A 155 9.98 27.91 2.32
N LEU A 156 10.12 28.19 1.02
CA LEU A 156 9.81 27.24 -0.05
C LEU A 156 10.68 25.97 0.06
N TYR A 157 11.96 26.11 0.41
CA TYR A 157 12.84 24.96 0.61
C TYR A 157 12.43 24.11 1.81
N ALA A 158 12.10 24.75 2.94
CA ALA A 158 11.64 24.05 4.14
C ALA A 158 10.37 23.25 3.85
N ARG A 159 9.39 23.87 3.18
CA ARG A 159 8.14 23.20 2.77
C ARG A 159 8.37 22.07 1.77
N THR A 160 9.22 22.29 0.77
CA THR A 160 9.53 21.25 -0.24
C THR A 160 10.21 20.05 0.41
N SER A 161 11.13 20.28 1.36
CA SER A 161 11.81 19.21 2.09
C SER A 161 10.85 18.42 2.99
N GLU A 162 9.94 19.12 3.67
CA GLU A 162 8.88 18.50 4.48
C GLU A 162 7.95 17.63 3.61
N LEU A 163 7.49 18.14 2.47
CA LEU A 163 6.67 17.38 1.52
C LEU A 163 7.40 16.16 0.99
N HIS A 164 8.69 16.28 0.65
CA HIS A 164 9.49 15.14 0.22
C HIS A 164 9.62 14.08 1.31
N ARG A 165 9.83 14.48 2.56
CA ARG A 165 9.88 13.56 3.71
C ARG A 165 8.55 12.84 3.89
N LEU A 166 7.43 13.57 3.93
CA LEU A 166 6.10 12.98 4.09
C LEU A 166 5.76 12.03 2.93
N ASN A 167 6.12 12.39 1.70
CA ASN A 167 5.90 11.52 0.54
C ASN A 167 6.77 10.26 0.62
N GLN A 168 8.03 10.36 1.06
CA GLN A 168 8.87 9.18 1.29
C GLN A 168 8.31 8.28 2.40
N GLU A 169 7.81 8.85 3.49
CA GLU A 169 7.17 8.10 4.57
C GLU A 169 5.92 7.37 4.08
N LEU A 170 5.09 8.04 3.27
CA LEU A 170 3.91 7.44 2.65
C LEU A 170 4.29 6.27 1.71
N LEU A 171 5.30 6.47 0.85
CA LEU A 171 5.80 5.42 -0.03
C LEU A 171 6.34 4.22 0.75
N GLN A 172 7.06 4.44 1.85
CA GLN A 172 7.56 3.38 2.71
C GLN A 172 6.42 2.64 3.43
N ALA A 173 5.41 3.36 3.91
CA ALA A 173 4.23 2.77 4.55
C ALA A 173 3.48 1.86 3.56
N HIS A 174 3.18 2.36 2.35
CA HIS A 174 2.52 1.56 1.31
C HIS A 174 3.36 0.34 0.88
N ALA A 175 4.68 0.49 0.74
CA ALA A 175 5.55 -0.63 0.40
C ALA A 175 5.52 -1.72 1.48
N ARG A 176 5.46 -1.32 2.76
CA ARG A 176 5.35 -2.25 3.88
C ARG A 176 4.00 -2.97 3.91
N GLU A 177 2.91 -2.24 3.71
CA GLU A 177 1.56 -2.82 3.63
C GLU A 177 1.48 -3.84 2.49
N ARG A 178 1.97 -3.50 1.30
CA ARG A 178 2.03 -4.41 0.16
C ARG A 178 2.86 -5.65 0.46
N GLN A 179 4.03 -5.49 1.10
CA GLN A 179 4.88 -6.64 1.46
C GLN A 179 4.17 -7.59 2.43
N VAL A 180 3.48 -7.06 3.45
CA VAL A 180 2.71 -7.88 4.39
C VAL A 180 1.61 -8.65 3.66
N ALA A 181 0.91 -7.98 2.76
CA ALA A 181 -0.21 -8.56 2.04
C ALA A 181 0.24 -9.72 1.11
N VAL A 182 1.33 -9.53 0.36
CA VAL A 182 1.94 -10.59 -0.49
C VAL A 182 2.42 -11.77 0.36
N THR A 183 3.16 -11.51 1.45
CA THR A 183 3.68 -12.59 2.30
C THR A 183 2.56 -13.42 2.94
N LEU A 184 1.45 -12.79 3.35
CA LEU A 184 0.28 -13.51 3.86
C LEU A 184 -0.36 -14.38 2.78
N GLN A 185 -0.49 -13.88 1.57
CA GLN A 185 -1.08 -14.62 0.45
C GLN A 185 -0.21 -15.81 0.02
N GLU A 186 1.11 -15.63 -0.07
CA GLU A 186 2.06 -16.73 -0.34
C GLU A 186 1.93 -17.83 0.72
N ALA A 187 1.82 -17.45 2.00
CA ALA A 187 1.58 -18.41 3.08
C ALA A 187 0.22 -19.11 2.95
N MET A 188 -0.82 -18.38 2.53
CA MET A 188 -2.16 -18.93 2.28
C MET A 188 -2.24 -19.83 1.06
N LEU A 189 -1.38 -19.69 0.06
CA LEU A 189 -1.33 -20.52 -1.15
C LEU A 189 -0.36 -21.70 -1.04
N SER A 190 0.48 -21.73 0.00
CA SER A 190 1.40 -22.83 0.25
C SER A 190 0.67 -24.18 0.25
N ALA A 191 1.07 -25.08 -0.65
CA ALA A 191 0.50 -26.41 -0.84
C ALA A 191 1.58 -27.47 -0.59
N PRO A 192 1.81 -27.91 0.66
CA PRO A 192 2.92 -28.81 0.99
C PRO A 192 2.90 -30.16 0.26
N ASP A 193 1.72 -30.61 -0.15
CA ASP A 193 1.58 -31.86 -0.91
C ASP A 193 2.06 -31.68 -2.37
N LEU A 194 2.04 -30.46 -2.92
CA LEU A 194 2.49 -30.16 -4.29
C LEU A 194 3.96 -30.50 -4.51
N ASP A 195 4.82 -30.28 -3.51
CA ASP A 195 6.27 -30.55 -3.58
C ASP A 195 6.61 -32.04 -3.81
N ARG A 196 5.62 -32.92 -3.74
CA ARG A 196 5.76 -34.37 -3.98
C ARG A 196 5.45 -34.78 -5.42
N HIS A 197 5.01 -33.85 -6.27
CA HIS A 197 4.51 -34.11 -7.60
C HIS A 197 5.34 -33.41 -8.68
N ASP A 198 6.31 -34.12 -9.25
CA ASP A 198 7.13 -33.63 -10.38
C ASP A 198 6.33 -33.48 -11.69
N ASN A 199 5.11 -34.01 -11.71
CA ASN A 199 4.20 -33.99 -12.86
C ASN A 199 3.22 -32.82 -12.83
N ILE A 200 3.31 -31.91 -11.85
CA ILE A 200 2.41 -30.76 -11.69
C ILE A 200 3.21 -29.46 -11.81
N ALA A 201 2.75 -28.57 -12.69
CA ALA A 201 3.24 -27.20 -12.77
C ALA A 201 2.13 -26.22 -12.38
N VAL A 202 2.50 -25.19 -11.61
CA VAL A 202 1.60 -24.12 -11.21
C VAL A 202 2.15 -22.77 -11.66
N ARG A 203 1.28 -21.89 -12.16
CA ARG A 203 1.57 -20.48 -12.38
C ARG A 203 0.47 -19.65 -11.71
N TYR A 204 0.89 -18.64 -10.99
CA TYR A 204 -0.02 -17.74 -10.28
C TYR A 204 0.40 -16.30 -10.56
N LEU A 205 -0.46 -15.53 -11.22
CA LEU A 205 -0.21 -14.15 -11.59
C LEU A 205 -1.32 -13.26 -10.99
N PRO A 206 -1.00 -12.43 -9.98
CA PRO A 206 -1.96 -11.44 -9.51
C PRO A 206 -2.13 -10.33 -10.56
N ALA A 207 -3.34 -9.77 -10.65
CA ALA A 207 -3.64 -8.59 -11.44
C ALA A 207 -2.76 -7.41 -11.03
N THR A 208 -2.48 -6.49 -11.96
CA THR A 208 -1.60 -5.32 -11.79
C THR A 208 -2.15 -4.21 -10.87
N THR A 209 -3.05 -4.53 -9.94
CA THR A 209 -3.65 -3.57 -8.99
C THR A 209 -2.77 -3.29 -7.77
N SER A 210 -3.06 -2.19 -7.07
CA SER A 210 -2.22 -1.50 -6.07
C SER A 210 -1.60 -2.36 -4.96
N LEU A 211 -2.24 -3.47 -4.58
CA LEU A 211 -1.81 -4.34 -3.49
C LEU A 211 -1.23 -5.69 -3.96
N ASN A 212 -1.37 -6.06 -5.24
CA ASN A 212 -0.99 -7.38 -5.78
C ASN A 212 -1.54 -8.57 -4.98
N VAL A 213 -2.74 -8.45 -4.39
CA VAL A 213 -3.38 -9.56 -3.65
C VAL A 213 -4.69 -9.92 -4.29
N CYS A 214 -4.91 -11.23 -4.41
CA CYS A 214 -5.80 -11.83 -5.38
C CYS A 214 -6.87 -12.74 -4.73
N GLY A 215 -8.02 -12.81 -5.39
CA GLY A 215 -9.17 -13.65 -5.00
C GLY A 215 -9.04 -15.11 -5.44
N ASP A 216 -8.25 -15.38 -6.46
CA ASP A 216 -7.99 -16.73 -6.97
C ASP A 216 -7.17 -17.60 -6.03
N TRP A 217 -7.42 -18.90 -6.08
CA TRP A 217 -6.57 -19.89 -5.43
C TRP A 217 -6.45 -21.17 -6.23
N TYR A 218 -5.44 -21.94 -5.84
CA TYR A 218 -5.32 -23.34 -6.20
C TYR A 218 -5.05 -24.19 -4.95
N ASP A 219 -5.31 -25.48 -5.07
CA ASP A 219 -5.07 -26.46 -4.01
C ASP A 219 -4.69 -27.81 -4.63
N VAL A 220 -3.68 -28.46 -4.05
CA VAL A 220 -3.28 -29.84 -4.40
C VAL A 220 -3.15 -30.60 -3.09
N VAL A 221 -3.86 -31.73 -3.01
CA VAL A 221 -4.03 -32.50 -1.77
C VAL A 221 -3.86 -33.99 -2.05
N ASP A 222 -2.94 -34.63 -1.33
CA ASP A 222 -2.77 -36.08 -1.38
C ASP A 222 -3.86 -36.82 -0.60
N LEU A 223 -4.42 -37.87 -1.21
CA LEU A 223 -5.53 -38.67 -0.67
C LEU A 223 -5.17 -40.17 -0.73
N PRO A 224 -4.55 -40.72 0.33
CA PRO A 224 -4.05 -42.09 0.30
C PRO A 224 -5.17 -43.16 0.30
N PRO A 225 -4.95 -44.34 -0.33
CA PRO A 225 -3.87 -44.68 -1.26
C PRO A 225 -4.24 -44.39 -2.73
N ASP A 226 -3.24 -44.01 -3.55
CA ASP A 226 -3.31 -43.85 -5.02
C ASP A 226 -4.28 -42.77 -5.55
N ARG A 227 -4.59 -41.77 -4.73
CA ARG A 227 -5.39 -40.63 -5.16
C ARG A 227 -4.77 -39.32 -4.72
N TYR A 228 -5.07 -38.29 -5.48
CA TYR A 228 -4.82 -36.91 -5.11
C TYR A 228 -5.91 -36.04 -5.73
N SER A 229 -6.08 -34.84 -5.20
CA SER A 229 -7.06 -33.89 -5.70
C SER A 229 -6.39 -32.58 -6.07
N ALA A 230 -6.93 -31.92 -7.09
CA ALA A 230 -6.57 -30.56 -7.44
C ALA A 230 -7.82 -29.68 -7.45
N ALA A 231 -7.66 -28.39 -7.20
CA ALA A 231 -8.73 -27.41 -7.29
C ALA A 231 -8.18 -26.07 -7.77
N VAL A 232 -9.05 -25.31 -8.42
CA VAL A 232 -8.92 -23.87 -8.61
C VAL A 232 -10.25 -23.22 -8.24
N GLY A 233 -10.22 -21.96 -7.85
CA GLY A 233 -11.42 -21.18 -7.63
C GLY A 233 -11.10 -19.70 -7.55
N ASP A 234 -12.17 -18.90 -7.57
CA ASP A 234 -12.13 -17.44 -7.57
C ASP A 234 -13.17 -16.88 -6.58
N VAL A 235 -12.76 -15.85 -5.83
CA VAL A 235 -13.59 -15.09 -4.90
C VAL A 235 -13.92 -13.76 -5.54
N VAL A 236 -15.21 -13.45 -5.61
CA VAL A 236 -15.71 -12.17 -6.12
C VAL A 236 -15.04 -10.99 -5.42
N GLY A 237 -14.43 -10.11 -6.22
CA GLY A 237 -13.80 -8.88 -5.77
C GLY A 237 -12.29 -9.02 -5.59
N HIS A 238 -11.63 -7.94 -5.14
CA HIS A 238 -10.17 -7.87 -5.12
C HIS A 238 -9.62 -7.29 -3.81
N GLY A 239 -8.32 -7.49 -3.57
CA GLY A 239 -7.59 -6.93 -2.44
C GLY A 239 -7.68 -7.77 -1.16
N LEU A 240 -7.30 -7.17 -0.03
CA LEU A 240 -7.01 -7.91 1.21
C LEU A 240 -8.21 -8.68 1.77
N HIS A 241 -9.43 -8.16 1.62
CA HIS A 241 -10.64 -8.83 2.07
C HIS A 241 -10.93 -10.10 1.24
N ALA A 242 -10.91 -10.00 -0.09
CA ALA A 242 -11.09 -11.14 -0.98
C ALA A 242 -10.03 -12.22 -0.73
N ALA A 243 -8.77 -11.83 -0.54
CA ALA A 243 -7.68 -12.75 -0.22
C ALA A 243 -7.86 -13.49 1.11
N ALA A 244 -8.40 -12.81 2.14
CA ALA A 244 -8.71 -13.45 3.41
C ALA A 244 -9.85 -14.48 3.26
N VAL A 245 -10.89 -14.14 2.49
CA VAL A 245 -11.99 -15.05 2.16
C VAL A 245 -11.50 -16.25 1.36
N MET A 246 -10.67 -16.01 0.35
CA MET A 246 -9.99 -17.03 -0.45
C MET A 246 -9.24 -18.02 0.44
N GLY A 247 -8.41 -17.53 1.38
CA GLY A 247 -7.65 -18.39 2.30
C GLY A 247 -8.54 -19.26 3.18
N MET A 248 -9.69 -18.74 3.62
CA MET A 248 -10.70 -19.50 4.35
C MET A 248 -11.35 -20.58 3.49
N LEU A 249 -11.77 -20.24 2.26
CA LEU A 249 -12.40 -21.20 1.34
C LEU A 249 -11.44 -22.30 0.90
N ARG A 250 -10.21 -21.94 0.54
CA ARG A 250 -9.14 -22.90 0.21
C ARG A 250 -8.91 -23.89 1.34
N SER A 251 -8.73 -23.39 2.57
CA SER A 251 -8.50 -24.24 3.75
C SER A 251 -9.69 -25.14 4.04
N ALA A 252 -10.92 -24.62 3.94
CA ALA A 252 -12.13 -25.39 4.14
C ALA A 252 -12.29 -26.49 3.08
N LEU A 253 -12.01 -26.21 1.81
CA LEU A 253 -12.08 -27.19 0.72
C LEU A 253 -11.01 -28.28 0.87
N SER A 254 -9.79 -27.90 1.23
CA SER A 254 -8.67 -28.81 1.48
C SER A 254 -9.00 -29.78 2.64
N ALA A 255 -9.66 -29.29 3.69
CA ALA A 255 -10.16 -30.14 4.78
C ALA A 255 -11.36 -31.00 4.35
N ALA A 256 -12.33 -30.42 3.63
CA ALA A 256 -13.55 -31.10 3.22
C ALA A 256 -13.27 -32.30 2.30
N ILE A 257 -12.33 -32.18 1.35
CA ILE A 257 -12.00 -33.29 0.45
C ILE A 257 -11.31 -34.46 1.18
N ARG A 258 -10.61 -34.19 2.30
CA ARG A 258 -10.03 -35.25 3.14
C ARG A 258 -11.07 -35.97 4.00
N ALA A 259 -12.20 -35.32 4.26
CA ALA A 259 -13.29 -35.83 5.10
C ALA A 259 -14.48 -36.41 4.30
N THR A 260 -14.48 -36.27 2.98
CA THR A 260 -15.60 -36.68 2.11
C THR A 260 -15.13 -37.63 1.01
N PRO A 261 -16.00 -38.55 0.53
CA PRO A 261 -15.65 -39.51 -0.50
C PRO A 261 -15.61 -38.95 -1.93
N SER A 262 -16.14 -37.73 -2.19
CA SER A 262 -16.21 -37.19 -3.55
C SER A 262 -16.08 -35.67 -3.65
N PRO A 263 -15.65 -35.14 -4.82
CA PRO A 263 -15.56 -33.70 -5.06
C PRO A 263 -16.88 -32.95 -4.90
N ALA A 264 -18.01 -33.54 -5.31
CA ALA A 264 -19.32 -32.91 -5.16
C ALA A 264 -19.67 -32.66 -3.70
N GLN A 265 -19.46 -33.65 -2.83
CA GLN A 265 -19.73 -33.51 -1.40
C GLN A 265 -18.76 -32.51 -0.73
N ALA A 266 -17.51 -32.46 -1.16
CA ALA A 266 -16.57 -31.44 -0.69
C ALA A 266 -17.06 -30.02 -1.06
N LEU A 267 -17.55 -29.81 -2.28
CA LEU A 267 -18.11 -28.52 -2.72
C LEU A 267 -19.48 -28.21 -2.09
N GLU A 268 -20.26 -29.21 -1.68
CA GLU A 268 -21.48 -29.01 -0.88
C GLU A 268 -21.14 -28.46 0.51
N VAL A 269 -20.15 -29.07 1.18
CA VAL A 269 -19.64 -28.58 2.47
C VAL A 269 -19.09 -27.16 2.32
N LEU A 270 -18.30 -26.91 1.28
CA LEU A 270 -17.77 -25.58 1.00
C LEU A 270 -18.89 -24.56 0.75
N GLY A 271 -19.92 -24.92 -0.02
CA GLY A 271 -21.06 -24.04 -0.28
C GLY A 271 -21.91 -23.74 0.95
N LEU A 272 -21.98 -24.66 1.93
CA LEU A 272 -22.59 -24.40 3.23
C LEU A 272 -21.72 -23.45 4.06
N TYR A 273 -20.40 -23.63 4.05
CA TYR A 273 -19.47 -22.75 4.75
C TYR A 273 -19.46 -21.33 4.17
N ALA A 274 -19.49 -21.19 2.84
CA ALA A 274 -19.53 -19.89 2.16
C ALA A 274 -20.72 -19.02 2.59
N ARG A 275 -21.87 -19.62 2.94
CA ARG A 275 -23.03 -18.87 3.48
C ARG A 275 -22.78 -18.23 4.85
N SER A 276 -21.76 -18.67 5.57
CA SER A 276 -21.38 -18.14 6.89
C SER A 276 -20.23 -17.13 6.85
N VAL A 277 -19.65 -16.90 5.66
CA VAL A 277 -18.50 -16.03 5.46
C VAL A 277 -18.92 -14.85 4.58
N ASP A 278 -18.81 -13.65 5.12
CA ASP A 278 -19.06 -12.43 4.35
C ASP A 278 -18.07 -12.33 3.18
N GLY A 279 -18.56 -11.97 2.00
CA GLY A 279 -17.78 -11.95 0.75
C GLY A 279 -17.52 -13.30 0.07
N ALA A 280 -17.92 -14.44 0.66
CA ALA A 280 -17.71 -15.77 0.04
C ALA A 280 -18.82 -16.24 -0.90
N MET A 281 -19.96 -15.55 -0.87
CA MET A 281 -21.11 -15.87 -1.74
C MET A 281 -20.75 -15.60 -3.19
N ALA A 282 -21.27 -16.45 -4.09
CA ALA A 282 -21.00 -16.42 -5.52
C ALA A 282 -19.54 -16.68 -5.94
N ALA A 283 -18.65 -17.04 -5.01
CA ALA A 283 -17.32 -17.57 -5.35
C ALA A 283 -17.46 -18.82 -6.24
N THR A 284 -16.58 -18.94 -7.22
CA THR A 284 -16.56 -20.06 -8.16
C THR A 284 -15.46 -21.05 -7.77
N ALA A 285 -15.66 -22.34 -8.05
CA ALA A 285 -14.63 -23.34 -7.79
C ALA A 285 -14.84 -24.60 -8.60
N VAL A 286 -13.76 -25.26 -9.00
CA VAL A 286 -13.79 -26.62 -9.54
C VAL A 286 -12.86 -27.50 -8.74
N LYS A 287 -13.33 -28.71 -8.39
CA LYS A 287 -12.54 -29.71 -7.66
C LYS A 287 -12.49 -30.99 -8.46
N VAL A 288 -11.28 -31.51 -8.64
CA VAL A 288 -11.01 -32.78 -9.32
C VAL A 288 -10.36 -33.75 -8.34
N LEU A 289 -10.71 -35.03 -8.45
CA LEU A 289 -10.11 -36.16 -7.76
C LEU A 289 -9.54 -37.10 -8.83
N ILE A 290 -8.24 -37.33 -8.79
CA ILE A 290 -7.54 -38.23 -9.71
C ILE A 290 -7.27 -39.55 -8.99
N ASP A 291 -7.80 -40.64 -9.54
CA ASP A 291 -7.52 -42.01 -9.10
C ASP A 291 -6.55 -42.66 -10.09
N THR A 292 -5.30 -42.83 -9.67
CA THR A 292 -4.21 -43.29 -10.56
C THR A 292 -4.27 -44.77 -10.85
N ARG A 293 -4.98 -45.54 -10.01
CA ARG A 293 -5.15 -46.99 -10.16
C ARG A 293 -6.18 -47.31 -11.23
N SER A 294 -7.34 -46.65 -11.16
CA SER A 294 -8.45 -46.84 -12.11
C SER A 294 -8.37 -45.92 -13.33
N ARG A 295 -7.44 -44.95 -13.32
CA ARG A 295 -7.23 -43.95 -14.39
C ARG A 295 -8.50 -43.15 -14.67
N LEU A 296 -9.11 -42.68 -13.58
CA LEU A 296 -10.37 -41.94 -13.61
C LEU A 296 -10.18 -40.59 -12.92
N ILE A 297 -10.63 -39.54 -13.59
CA ILE A 297 -10.83 -38.21 -12.99
C ILE A 297 -12.30 -38.10 -12.61
N ILE A 298 -12.59 -37.81 -11.34
CA ILE A 298 -13.93 -37.46 -10.87
C ILE A 298 -13.92 -35.97 -10.57
N TYR A 299 -14.93 -35.23 -10.99
CA TYR A 299 -14.97 -33.79 -10.79
C TYR A 299 -16.38 -33.27 -10.51
N SER A 300 -16.41 -32.08 -9.92
CA SER A 300 -17.61 -31.26 -9.73
C SER A 300 -17.22 -29.80 -9.88
N ASN A 301 -18.08 -28.99 -10.50
CA ASN A 301 -17.81 -27.61 -10.85
C ASN A 301 -18.93 -26.70 -10.30
N ALA A 302 -18.55 -25.73 -9.47
CA ALA A 302 -19.41 -24.70 -8.89
C ALA A 302 -19.19 -23.37 -9.63
N GLY A 303 -19.78 -23.24 -10.82
CA GLY A 303 -19.88 -22.01 -11.58
C GLY A 303 -18.57 -21.51 -12.21
N HIS A 304 -17.54 -22.36 -12.23
CA HIS A 304 -16.21 -22.04 -12.73
C HIS A 304 -16.07 -22.44 -14.21
N PRO A 305 -15.13 -21.85 -14.98
CA PRO A 305 -14.78 -22.35 -16.31
C PRO A 305 -14.42 -23.85 -16.30
N PRO A 306 -14.78 -24.62 -17.35
CA PRO A 306 -14.54 -26.06 -17.38
C PRO A 306 -13.04 -26.36 -17.52
N PRO A 307 -12.46 -27.24 -16.68
CA PRO A 307 -11.12 -27.76 -16.90
C PRO A 307 -11.00 -28.47 -18.25
N VAL A 308 -9.78 -28.53 -18.77
CA VAL A 308 -9.48 -29.17 -20.06
C VAL A 308 -8.62 -30.42 -19.83
N LEU A 309 -9.05 -31.56 -20.34
CA LEU A 309 -8.20 -32.75 -20.48
C LEU A 309 -7.65 -32.79 -21.91
N LEU A 310 -6.36 -32.52 -22.07
CA LEU A 310 -5.64 -32.61 -23.33
C LEU A 310 -5.06 -34.03 -23.49
N HIS A 311 -5.46 -34.73 -24.54
CA HIS A 311 -4.93 -36.06 -24.85
C HIS A 311 -3.58 -35.98 -25.56
N GLN A 312 -2.78 -37.03 -25.43
CA GLN A 312 -1.50 -37.13 -26.15
C GLN A 312 -1.62 -36.99 -27.68
N GLY A 313 -2.77 -37.37 -28.24
CA GLY A 313 -3.06 -37.26 -29.67
C GLY A 313 -3.40 -35.85 -30.16
N GLY A 314 -3.39 -34.84 -29.29
CA GLY A 314 -3.73 -33.46 -29.64
C GLY A 314 -5.24 -33.18 -29.73
N THR A 315 -6.08 -34.11 -29.27
CA THR A 315 -7.51 -33.87 -29.03
C THR A 315 -7.73 -33.47 -27.57
N TYR A 316 -8.87 -32.87 -27.24
CA TYR A 316 -9.20 -32.48 -25.87
C TYR A 316 -10.66 -32.78 -25.52
N ASP A 317 -10.92 -32.94 -24.22
CA ASP A 317 -12.25 -33.01 -23.60
C ASP A 317 -12.42 -31.83 -22.63
N LEU A 318 -13.56 -31.14 -22.72
CA LEU A 318 -13.98 -30.17 -21.71
C LEU A 318 -14.71 -30.89 -20.57
N MET A 319 -14.39 -30.55 -19.34
CA MET A 319 -15.00 -31.10 -18.14
C MET A 319 -16.23 -30.29 -17.73
N ASP A 320 -17.27 -30.28 -18.57
CA ASP A 320 -18.48 -29.44 -18.46
C ASP A 320 -19.76 -30.21 -18.06
N LYS A 321 -19.68 -31.53 -17.82
CA LYS A 321 -20.84 -32.40 -17.55
C LYS A 321 -21.31 -32.39 -16.10
N ALA A 322 -20.62 -31.67 -15.21
CA ALA A 322 -20.95 -31.56 -13.79
C ALA A 322 -20.90 -30.11 -13.29
N THR A 323 -21.33 -29.18 -14.14
CA THR A 323 -21.42 -27.75 -13.83
C THR A 323 -22.71 -27.45 -13.07
N ASP A 324 -22.57 -26.65 -12.03
CA ASP A 324 -23.63 -26.22 -11.12
C ASP A 324 -23.39 -24.75 -10.73
N PRO A 325 -24.38 -23.98 -10.24
CA PRO A 325 -24.17 -22.57 -9.93
C PRO A 325 -23.05 -22.31 -8.89
N PRO A 326 -22.50 -21.07 -8.86
CA PRO A 326 -21.47 -20.66 -7.90
C PRO A 326 -21.87 -20.90 -6.43
N LEU A 327 -20.88 -20.91 -5.54
CA LEU A 327 -21.05 -21.24 -4.13
C LEU A 327 -22.10 -20.34 -3.45
N GLY A 328 -22.96 -20.96 -2.63
CA GLY A 328 -23.96 -20.24 -1.82
C GLY A 328 -25.17 -19.66 -2.59
N THR A 329 -25.16 -19.60 -3.92
CA THR A 329 -26.19 -18.92 -4.73
C THR A 329 -27.59 -19.56 -4.70
N ARG A 330 -27.70 -20.84 -4.37
CA ARG A 330 -29.00 -21.52 -4.23
C ARG A 330 -29.65 -21.21 -2.88
N GLU A 331 -30.92 -20.81 -2.92
CA GLU A 331 -31.75 -20.60 -1.72
C GLU A 331 -31.89 -21.88 -0.88
N HIS A 332 -32.03 -23.03 -1.54
CA HIS A 332 -32.22 -24.33 -0.90
C HIS A 332 -31.04 -25.26 -1.24
N HIS A 333 -30.67 -26.13 -0.29
CA HIS A 333 -29.65 -27.14 -0.54
C HIS A 333 -30.16 -28.16 -1.59
N VAL A 334 -29.37 -28.32 -2.65
CA VAL A 334 -29.57 -29.34 -3.69
C VAL A 334 -28.22 -30.04 -3.88
N PRO A 335 -28.18 -31.39 -3.93
CA PRO A 335 -26.94 -32.11 -4.14
C PRO A 335 -26.21 -31.66 -5.40
N ARG A 336 -24.89 -31.47 -5.32
CA ARG A 336 -24.08 -31.04 -6.47
C ARG A 336 -23.83 -32.23 -7.41
N PRO A 337 -23.86 -32.03 -8.73
CA PRO A 337 -23.53 -33.09 -9.68
C PRO A 337 -22.04 -33.41 -9.63
N GLN A 338 -21.69 -34.64 -10.03
CA GLN A 338 -20.33 -35.05 -10.32
C GLN A 338 -20.29 -35.87 -11.61
N ALA A 339 -19.17 -35.80 -12.32
CA ALA A 339 -18.93 -36.59 -13.52
C ALA A 339 -17.56 -37.27 -13.46
N GLY A 340 -17.41 -38.34 -14.24
CA GLY A 340 -16.17 -39.09 -14.37
C GLY A 340 -15.64 -39.02 -15.81
N LEU A 341 -14.32 -38.91 -15.97
CA LEU A 341 -13.64 -38.95 -17.25
C LEU A 341 -12.43 -39.87 -17.14
N ALA A 342 -12.36 -40.89 -18.00
CA ALA A 342 -11.20 -41.76 -18.06
C ALA A 342 -10.04 -41.04 -18.76
N TYR A 343 -8.81 -41.31 -18.35
CA TYR A 343 -7.62 -40.73 -18.97
C TYR A 343 -6.61 -41.81 -19.35
N SER A 344 -5.73 -41.48 -20.29
CA SER A 344 -4.58 -42.31 -20.64
C SER A 344 -3.29 -41.74 -20.04
N PRO A 345 -2.33 -42.58 -19.62
CA PRO A 345 -1.05 -42.09 -19.15
C PRO A 345 -0.39 -41.16 -20.16
N GLY A 346 0.01 -39.98 -19.68
CA GLY A 346 0.62 -38.90 -20.41
C GLY A 346 -0.35 -37.86 -21.00
N ASP A 347 -1.66 -38.03 -20.82
CA ASP A 347 -2.65 -36.97 -20.97
C ASP A 347 -2.36 -35.82 -19.98
N THR A 348 -2.83 -34.62 -20.28
CA THR A 348 -2.56 -33.42 -19.48
C THR A 348 -3.86 -32.76 -19.04
N LEU A 349 -4.07 -32.67 -17.73
CA LEU A 349 -5.20 -31.96 -17.14
C LEU A 349 -4.80 -30.52 -16.85
N VAL A 350 -5.65 -29.57 -17.25
CA VAL A 350 -5.43 -28.13 -17.08
C VAL A 350 -6.61 -27.53 -16.33
N LEU A 351 -6.35 -26.99 -15.15
CA LEU A 351 -7.27 -26.18 -14.36
C LEU A 351 -6.80 -24.74 -14.38
N TYR A 352 -7.72 -23.80 -14.52
CA TYR A 352 -7.41 -22.39 -14.66
C TYR A 352 -8.57 -21.55 -14.15
N THR A 353 -8.27 -20.34 -13.67
CA THR A 353 -9.27 -19.32 -13.36
C THR A 353 -9.61 -18.49 -14.59
N ASP A 354 -10.74 -17.79 -14.56
CA ASP A 354 -11.27 -17.01 -15.67
C ASP A 354 -10.32 -15.91 -16.13
N GLY A 355 -9.50 -15.29 -15.27
CA GLY A 355 -8.51 -14.30 -15.71
C GLY A 355 -7.48 -14.81 -16.74
N LEU A 356 -7.35 -16.13 -16.95
CA LEU A 356 -6.57 -16.70 -18.05
C LEU A 356 -7.24 -16.50 -19.43
N ILE A 357 -8.59 -16.44 -19.48
CA ILE A 357 -9.39 -16.44 -20.71
C ILE A 357 -10.31 -15.22 -20.86
N GLU A 358 -10.70 -14.57 -19.76
CA GLU A 358 -11.66 -13.48 -19.72
C GLU A 358 -11.03 -12.15 -20.14
N ARG A 359 -11.79 -11.40 -20.94
CA ARG A 359 -11.43 -10.06 -21.40
C ARG A 359 -12.68 -9.19 -21.44
N HIS A 360 -12.53 -7.90 -21.11
CA HIS A 360 -13.66 -6.98 -20.92
C HIS A 360 -14.61 -6.86 -22.13
N ASP A 361 -14.06 -6.92 -23.35
CA ASP A 361 -14.80 -6.70 -24.60
C ASP A 361 -14.98 -7.98 -25.44
N GLU A 362 -14.87 -9.15 -24.83
CA GLU A 362 -14.94 -10.44 -25.52
C GLU A 362 -15.79 -11.45 -24.77
N ASP A 363 -16.51 -12.31 -25.51
CA ASP A 363 -17.24 -13.43 -24.92
C ASP A 363 -16.26 -14.48 -24.38
N ILE A 364 -16.55 -15.03 -23.20
CA ILE A 364 -15.74 -16.04 -22.54
C ILE A 364 -15.51 -17.28 -23.42
N ASP A 365 -16.46 -17.61 -24.30
CA ASP A 365 -16.33 -18.73 -25.25
C ASP A 365 -15.20 -18.52 -26.26
N VAL A 366 -14.91 -17.26 -26.63
CA VAL A 366 -13.79 -16.93 -27.52
C VAL A 366 -12.46 -17.08 -26.79
N GLY A 367 -12.40 -16.67 -25.52
CA GLY A 367 -11.26 -16.93 -24.64
C GLY A 367 -10.98 -18.43 -24.49
N LEU A 368 -12.02 -19.22 -24.26
CA LEU A 368 -11.94 -20.68 -24.16
C LEU A 368 -11.49 -21.34 -25.47
N ALA A 369 -11.98 -20.89 -26.62
CA ALA A 369 -11.53 -21.35 -27.92
C ALA A 369 -10.05 -21.04 -28.15
N ARG A 370 -9.57 -19.88 -27.69
CA ARG A 370 -8.15 -19.49 -27.75
C ARG A 370 -7.28 -20.40 -26.88
N LEU A 371 -7.72 -20.68 -25.64
CA LEU A 371 -7.05 -21.58 -24.71
C LEU A 371 -6.92 -22.99 -25.29
N THR A 372 -8.03 -23.57 -25.75
CA THR A 372 -8.04 -24.92 -26.34
C THR A 372 -7.19 -25.01 -27.60
N THR A 373 -7.23 -24.01 -28.47
CA THR A 373 -6.31 -23.91 -29.63
C THR A 373 -4.85 -23.91 -29.19
N ALA A 374 -4.50 -23.08 -28.20
CA ALA A 374 -3.14 -23.00 -27.69
C ALA A 374 -2.66 -24.32 -27.07
N LEU A 375 -3.53 -25.04 -26.35
CA LEU A 375 -3.26 -26.36 -25.78
C LEU A 375 -2.97 -27.40 -26.85
N VAL A 376 -3.80 -27.45 -27.90
CA VAL A 376 -3.62 -28.40 -29.01
C VAL A 376 -2.31 -28.14 -29.75
N GLU A 377 -1.98 -26.88 -30.03
CA GLU A 377 -0.72 -26.54 -30.71
C GLU A 377 0.52 -26.78 -29.85
N ALA A 378 0.40 -26.70 -28.53
CA ALA A 378 1.47 -26.94 -27.57
C ALA A 378 1.47 -28.38 -27.00
N HIS A 379 0.70 -29.30 -27.61
CA HIS A 379 0.61 -30.68 -27.14
C HIS A 379 1.98 -31.36 -27.07
N GLY A 380 2.17 -32.18 -26.05
CA GLY A 380 3.43 -32.90 -25.83
C GLY A 380 4.51 -32.12 -25.07
N LEU A 381 4.39 -30.79 -24.91
CA LEU A 381 5.28 -30.04 -24.02
C LEU A 381 5.12 -30.49 -22.57
N PRO A 382 6.19 -30.60 -21.76
CA PRO A 382 6.10 -30.92 -20.34
C PRO A 382 5.31 -29.84 -19.57
N PRO A 383 4.76 -30.16 -18.38
CA PRO A 383 3.86 -29.26 -17.62
C PRO A 383 4.35 -27.81 -17.48
N ASP A 384 5.61 -27.60 -17.08
CA ASP A 384 6.17 -26.25 -16.93
C ASP A 384 6.20 -25.46 -18.23
N LEU A 385 6.74 -26.05 -19.29
CA LEU A 385 6.84 -25.39 -20.59
C LEU A 385 5.46 -25.17 -21.21
N LEU A 386 4.51 -26.07 -20.95
CA LEU A 386 3.13 -25.87 -21.37
C LEU A 386 2.51 -24.70 -20.62
N ALA A 387 2.65 -24.62 -19.31
CA ALA A 387 2.12 -23.51 -18.52
C ALA A 387 2.69 -22.16 -19.00
N ASP A 388 4.00 -22.07 -19.20
CA ASP A 388 4.66 -20.86 -19.71
C ASP A 388 4.18 -20.50 -21.14
N ALA A 389 4.03 -21.51 -22.01
CA ALA A 389 3.54 -21.29 -23.36
C ALA A 389 2.09 -20.76 -23.38
N LEU A 390 1.23 -21.24 -22.47
CA LEU A 390 -0.15 -20.77 -22.37
C LEU A 390 -0.20 -19.30 -21.95
N LEU A 391 0.56 -18.91 -20.92
CA LEU A 391 0.62 -17.52 -20.47
C LEU A 391 1.09 -16.56 -21.57
N VAL A 392 2.08 -16.98 -22.37
CA VAL A 392 2.59 -16.17 -23.50
C VAL A 392 1.55 -16.09 -24.62
N ARG A 393 0.95 -17.21 -25.01
CA ARG A 393 0.00 -17.27 -26.15
C ARG A 393 -1.33 -16.57 -25.85
N LEU A 394 -1.72 -16.52 -24.58
CA LEU A 394 -2.94 -15.85 -24.13
C LEU A 394 -2.71 -14.37 -23.77
N ASP A 395 -1.48 -13.88 -23.92
CA ASP A 395 -1.06 -12.49 -23.69
C ASP A 395 -1.24 -12.02 -22.23
N VAL A 396 -0.94 -12.91 -21.28
CA VAL A 396 -1.10 -12.69 -19.84
C VAL A 396 0.21 -12.25 -19.16
N THR A 397 1.36 -12.43 -19.82
CA THR A 397 2.69 -12.16 -19.25
C THR A 397 2.98 -10.68 -18.98
N GLY A 398 2.28 -9.76 -19.66
CA GLY A 398 2.39 -8.31 -19.48
C GLY A 398 1.55 -7.74 -18.33
N GLY A 399 0.76 -8.59 -17.66
CA GLY A 399 -0.23 -8.22 -16.66
C GLY A 399 -1.64 -8.54 -17.16
N ALA A 400 -2.25 -9.58 -16.60
CA ALA A 400 -3.64 -9.90 -16.89
C ALA A 400 -4.59 -8.83 -16.33
N PRO A 401 -5.75 -8.64 -16.99
CA PRO A 401 -6.80 -7.74 -16.49
C PRO A 401 -7.37 -8.24 -15.17
N ASP A 402 -7.33 -9.55 -14.94
CA ASP A 402 -7.74 -10.22 -13.71
C ASP A 402 -6.65 -11.18 -13.21
N ASP A 403 -6.91 -11.73 -12.04
CA ASP A 403 -6.07 -12.72 -11.39
C ASP A 403 -6.00 -14.04 -12.17
N VAL A 404 -4.85 -14.73 -12.11
CA VAL A 404 -4.65 -15.99 -12.81
C VAL A 404 -4.06 -17.03 -11.89
N ALA A 405 -4.79 -18.13 -11.66
CA ALA A 405 -4.26 -19.38 -11.16
C ALA A 405 -4.34 -20.45 -12.25
N LEU A 406 -3.21 -21.03 -12.62
CA LEU A 406 -3.08 -22.07 -13.63
C LEU A 406 -2.38 -23.29 -13.04
N VAL A 407 -3.03 -24.45 -13.12
CA VAL A 407 -2.52 -25.75 -12.68
C VAL A 407 -2.50 -26.72 -13.87
N VAL A 408 -1.32 -27.24 -14.19
CA VAL A 408 -1.10 -28.18 -15.29
C VAL A 408 -0.57 -29.50 -14.72
N ILE A 409 -1.27 -30.61 -14.99
CA ILE A 409 -0.98 -31.93 -14.41
C ILE A 409 -0.76 -32.94 -15.53
N ARG A 410 0.40 -33.57 -15.60
CA ARG A 410 0.64 -34.76 -16.45
C ARG A 410 0.12 -36.01 -15.73
N LEU A 411 -0.80 -36.74 -16.35
CA LEU A 411 -1.51 -37.88 -15.74
C LEU A 411 -0.90 -39.25 -16.01
#